data_AF-A0A6F9CZD0-F1
#
_entry.id   AF-A0A6F9CZD0-F1
#
_cell.length_a   1.000
_cell.length_b   1.000
_cell.length_c   1.000
_cell.angle_alpha   90.00
_cell.angle_beta   90.00
_cell.angle_gamma   90.00
#
_symmetry.space_group_name_H-M   'P 1'
#
loop_
_entity.id
_entity.type
_entity.pdbx_description
1 polymer ?
#
loop_
_entity_poly.entity_id
_entity_poly.type
_entity_poly.pdbx_seq_one_letter_code
_entity_poly.pdbx_strand_id
1 'polypeptide(L)' 'EMSLLEFLYLSDNKLDYIPNNNIQNLHVDTFCNSHDRNYIRRSLEDIRLDGNPVNINLYASSYICLPRMPIGSH' A
#
# COMPACT_ATOMS: atom_id res chain seq x y z
N GLU A 1 -10.23 -23.12 7.32
CA GLU A 1 -8.87 -22.73 6.95
C GLU A 1 -8.91 -21.28 6.46
N MET A 2 -8.19 -20.38 7.14
CA MET A 2 -8.26 -18.94 6.88
C MET A 2 -7.06 -18.51 6.04
N SER A 3 -7.35 -17.94 4.87
CA SER A 3 -6.39 -17.35 3.94
C SER A 3 -5.66 -16.18 4.59
N LEU A 4 -4.43 -16.41 5.05
CA LEU A 4 -3.53 -15.33 5.43
C LEU A 4 -3.05 -14.65 4.15
N LEU A 5 -3.51 -13.41 3.91
CA LEU A 5 -2.99 -12.60 2.83
C LEU A 5 -1.61 -12.09 3.24
N GLU A 6 -0.56 -12.67 2.66
CA GLU A 6 0.82 -12.32 2.99
C GLU A 6 1.32 -11.08 2.25
N PHE A 7 0.85 -10.89 1.00
CA PHE A 7 1.21 -9.78 0.14
C PHE A 7 -0.03 -9.18 -0.52
N LEU A 8 -0.11 -7.86 -0.55
CA LEU A 8 -1.17 -7.12 -1.22
C LEU A 8 -0.61 -6.46 -2.50
N TYR A 9 -1.24 -6.73 -3.64
CA TYR A 9 -0.95 -6.07 -4.92
C TYR A 9 -2.20 -5.33 -5.39
N LEU A 10 -2.10 -4.00 -5.52
CA LEU A 10 -3.22 -3.12 -5.89
C LEU A 10 -2.92 -2.24 -7.10
N SER A 11 -1.86 -2.53 -7.88
CA SER A 11 -1.60 -1.81 -9.12
C SER A 11 -2.81 -1.84 -10.06
N ASP A 12 -3.17 -0.68 -10.58
CA ASP A 12 -4.25 -0.50 -11.57
C ASP A 12 -5.67 -0.93 -11.13
N ASN A 13 -6.12 -0.47 -9.95
CA ASN A 13 -7.49 -0.66 -9.48
C ASN A 13 -8.19 0.69 -9.16
N LYS A 14 -9.53 0.69 -9.16
CA LYS A 14 -10.41 1.80 -8.75
C LYS A 14 -10.91 1.63 -7.30
N LEU A 15 -10.16 0.92 -6.47
CA LEU A 15 -10.49 0.74 -5.07
C LEU A 15 -10.32 2.07 -4.33
N ASP A 16 -11.22 2.35 -3.40
CA ASP A 16 -11.15 3.54 -2.55
C ASP A 16 -10.70 3.19 -1.12
N TYR A 17 -10.74 1.90 -0.73
CA TYR A 17 -10.30 1.44 0.59
C TYR A 17 -9.64 0.06 0.53
N ILE A 18 -8.74 -0.20 1.49
CA ILE A 18 -8.09 -1.50 1.67
C ILE A 18 -8.71 -2.19 2.90
N PRO A 19 -9.33 -3.38 2.77
CA PRO A 19 -9.86 -4.09 3.93
C PRO A 19 -8.75 -4.59 4.86
N ASN A 20 -9.07 -4.63 6.16
CA ASN A 20 -8.19 -5.19 7.17
C ASN A 20 -8.03 -6.70 6.93
N ASN A 21 -6.84 -7.11 6.46
CA ASN A 21 -6.54 -8.48 6.05
C ASN A 21 -5.25 -9.00 6.69
N ASN A 22 -4.86 -8.46 7.85
CA ASN A 22 -3.62 -8.83 8.53
C ASN A 22 -2.36 -8.64 7.65
N ILE A 23 -2.32 -7.54 6.88
CA ILE A 23 -1.18 -7.19 6.03
C ILE A 23 0.03 -6.94 6.94
N GLN A 24 1.09 -7.71 6.74
CA GLN A 24 2.31 -7.62 7.55
C GLN A 24 3.45 -6.91 6.81
N ASN A 25 3.48 -7.01 5.48
CA ASN A 25 4.55 -6.49 4.64
C ASN A 25 3.99 -5.76 3.40
N LEU A 26 4.70 -4.74 2.93
CA LEU A 26 4.46 -4.10 1.63
C LEU A 26 5.63 -4.40 0.69
N HIS A 27 5.31 -4.77 -0.54
CA HIS A 27 6.30 -4.84 -1.61
C HIS A 27 6.61 -3.44 -2.14
N VAL A 28 7.84 -3.20 -2.62
CA VAL A 28 8.26 -1.90 -3.18
C VAL A 28 7.38 -1.44 -4.35
N ASP A 29 6.78 -2.39 -5.06
CA ASP A 29 5.88 -2.14 -6.19
C ASP A 29 4.39 -2.20 -5.84
N THR A 30 4.04 -2.21 -4.54
CA THR A 30 2.63 -2.33 -4.12
C THR A 30 1.80 -1.17 -4.64
N PHE A 31 2.30 0.06 -4.47
CA PHE A 31 1.65 1.27 -4.97
C PHE A 31 2.43 1.91 -6.11
N CYS A 32 3.77 1.87 -6.04
CA CYS A 32 4.66 2.52 -7.00
C CYS A 32 5.17 1.58 -8.10
N ASN A 33 5.75 2.18 -9.14
CA ASN A 33 6.48 1.45 -10.16
C ASN A 33 7.98 1.68 -9.92
N SER A 34 8.69 0.68 -9.40
CA SER A 34 10.14 0.76 -9.16
C SER A 34 10.97 1.02 -10.43
N HIS A 35 10.41 0.74 -11.62
CA HIS A 35 11.05 0.99 -12.91
C HIS A 35 10.86 2.43 -13.41
N ASP A 36 9.93 3.19 -12.82
CA ASP A 36 9.68 4.60 -13.17
C ASP A 36 9.61 5.47 -11.90
N ARG A 37 10.73 6.10 -11.56
CA ARG A 37 10.85 6.97 -10.38
C ARG A 37 10.04 8.26 -10.49
N ASN A 38 9.60 8.63 -11.69
CA ASN A 38 8.77 9.81 -11.92
C ASN A 38 7.28 9.45 -11.97
N TYR A 39 6.94 8.17 -11.83
CA TYR A 39 5.56 7.72 -11.79
C TYR A 39 4.85 8.33 -10.58
N ILE A 40 3.79 9.08 -10.85
CA ILE A 40 2.87 9.59 -9.83
C ILE A 40 1.57 8.83 -9.97
N ARG A 41 1.18 8.14 -8.91
CA ARG A 41 -0.07 7.39 -8.87
C ARG A 41 -1.21 8.29 -8.42
N ARG A 42 -2.02 8.77 -9.36
CA ARG A 42 -3.16 9.64 -9.04
C ARG A 42 -4.38 8.91 -8.49
N SER A 43 -4.47 7.59 -8.68
CA SER A 43 -5.50 6.75 -8.06
C SER A 43 -5.09 6.34 -6.64
N LEU A 44 -6.04 5.98 -5.78
CA LEU A 44 -5.81 5.64 -4.36
C LEU A 44 -5.25 6.81 -3.52
N GLU A 45 -5.87 8.00 -3.58
CA GLU A 45 -5.41 9.17 -2.81
C GLU A 45 -5.59 9.04 -1.29
N ASP A 46 -6.43 8.13 -0.81
CA ASP A 46 -6.75 7.99 0.62
C ASP A 46 -6.63 6.53 1.08
N ILE A 47 -5.38 6.04 1.11
CA ILE A 47 -5.08 4.67 1.53
C ILE A 47 -5.04 4.60 3.05
N ARG A 48 -5.93 3.78 3.62
CA ARG A 48 -5.95 3.44 5.04
C ARG A 48 -5.55 1.98 5.24
N LEU A 49 -4.53 1.77 6.07
CA LEU A 49 -4.00 0.47 6.49
C LEU A 49 -4.29 0.20 7.98
N ASP A 50 -5.15 1.00 8.61
CA ASP A 50 -5.56 0.82 10.00
C ASP A 50 -6.00 -0.62 10.29
N GLY A 51 -5.58 -1.14 11.44
CA GLY A 51 -5.91 -2.49 11.87
C GLY A 51 -5.07 -3.61 11.23
N ASN A 52 -4.17 -3.30 10.28
CA ASN A 52 -3.16 -4.24 9.81
C ASN A 52 -1.86 -4.07 10.64
N PRO A 53 -1.10 -5.14 10.91
CA PRO A 53 0.14 -5.07 11.69
C PRO A 53 1.35 -4.49 10.93
N VAL A 54 1.19 -4.02 9.70
CA VAL A 54 2.28 -3.46 8.90
C VAL A 54 2.79 -2.14 9.47
N ASN A 55 4.11 -2.02 9.57
CA ASN A 55 4.80 -0.78 9.88
C ASN A 55 5.06 0.00 8.60
N ILE A 56 4.25 1.02 8.30
CA ILE A 56 4.39 1.78 7.06
C ILE A 56 5.68 2.59 7.01
N ASN A 57 6.29 2.93 8.14
CA ASN A 57 7.53 3.72 8.17
C ASN A 57 8.72 2.97 7.57
N LEU A 58 8.69 1.62 7.59
CA LEU A 58 9.71 0.79 6.96
C LEU A 58 9.62 0.71 5.43
N TYR A 59 8.50 1.16 4.83
CA TYR A 59 8.19 0.95 3.41
C TYR A 59 7.98 2.24 2.62
N ALA A 60 8.61 3.36 3.02
CA ALA A 60 8.45 4.67 2.34
C ALA A 60 8.61 4.62 0.82
N SER A 61 9.57 3.83 0.31
CA SER A 61 9.78 3.63 -1.12
C SER A 61 8.57 3.01 -1.85
N SER A 62 7.73 2.27 -1.13
CA SER A 62 6.58 1.57 -1.69
C SER A 62 5.39 2.49 -1.98
N TYR A 63 5.36 3.70 -1.39
CA TYR A 63 4.24 4.64 -1.50
C TYR A 63 4.64 6.10 -1.78
N ILE A 64 5.92 6.38 -2.04
CA ILE A 64 6.40 7.76 -2.31
C ILE A 64 5.81 8.38 -3.59
N CYS A 65 5.35 7.55 -4.52
CA CYS A 65 4.67 7.96 -5.75
C CYS A 65 3.22 8.43 -5.53
N LEU A 66 2.67 8.24 -4.33
CA LEU A 66 1.31 8.65 -4.01
C LEU A 66 1.23 10.16 -3.77
N PRO A 67 0.14 10.82 -4.16
CA PRO A 67 -0.08 12.25 -3.89
C PRO A 67 -0.28 12.55 -2.39
N ARG A 68 -0.64 11.53 -1.60
CA ARG A 68 -0.81 11.61 -0.14
C ARG A 68 -0.21 10.38 0.52
N MET A 69 0.36 10.57 1.71
CA MET A 69 0.95 9.49 2.49
C MET A 69 -0.15 8.55 3.00
N PRO A 70 0.05 7.22 2.95
CA PRO A 70 -0.88 6.26 3.55
C PRO A 70 -1.05 6.53 5.05
N ILE A 71 -2.26 6.30 5.55
CA ILE A 71 -2.57 6.34 6.98
C ILE A 71 -2.57 4.90 7.51
N GLY A 72 -1.85 4.63 8.58
CA GLY A 72 -1.76 3.29 9.16
C GLY A 72 -0.97 3.29 10.47
N SER A 73 -0.81 2.09 11.03
CA SER A 73 -0.04 1.88 12.26
C SER A 73 1.46 2.13 12.09
N HIS A 74 2.13 2.32 13.23
CA HIS A 74 3.54 2.68 13.34
C HIS A 74 4.52 1.69 12.76
#